data_AF-A0A090DEC3-F1
#
_entry.id   AF-A0A090DEC3-F1
#
_cell.length_a   1.000
_cell.length_b   1.000
_cell.length_c   1.000
_cell.angle_alpha   90.00
_cell.angle_beta   90.00
_cell.angle_gamma   90.00
#
_symmetry.space_group_name_H-M   'P 1'
#
loop_
_entity.id
_entity.type
_entity.pdbx_description
1 polymer ?
#
loop_
_entity_poly.entity_id
_entity_poly.type
_entity_poly.pdbx_seq_one_letter_code
_entity_poly.pdbx_strand_id
1 'polypeptide(L)'
;MTGPKTTLGRLAGAALIALAATAGTASAQPLTVVELFTSQGCSSCPPANANLIKVKDQPGVLALSFNVTYWDYLGWKDTFGRQEFTQRQVDYEPALGHDGPFTPQVVVNGAHDAVGARPGEIQQLIAQSLTDKGGPRQGPDVALSGGKVSIGAGKAPGGAADVWLVRYRRGVVEVPVARGENTGRTLPHANVVYSLEKLGRWNGQATTLPLPKGGDGFSTAVLVQSPGGGPILAAAAN
;
A
#
# COMPACT_ATOMS: atom_id res chain seq x y z
N MET A 1 14.12 -52.92 75.14
CA MET A 1 12.80 -52.25 75.17
C MET A 1 12.65 -51.47 73.89
N THR A 2 11.61 -51.83 73.14
CA THR A 2 11.30 -51.43 71.76
C THR A 2 10.67 -50.04 71.69
N GLY A 3 11.15 -49.19 70.77
CA GLY A 3 10.52 -47.91 70.40
C GLY A 3 10.70 -47.65 68.89
N PRO A 4 9.75 -46.96 68.23
CA PRO A 4 9.28 -47.33 66.89
C PRO A 4 10.00 -46.65 65.71
N LYS A 5 9.81 -47.27 64.55
CA LYS A 5 10.26 -46.88 63.21
C LYS A 5 9.52 -45.63 62.71
N THR A 6 10.25 -44.71 62.06
CA THR A 6 9.65 -43.67 61.22
C THR A 6 10.45 -43.54 59.93
N THR A 7 9.90 -44.08 58.85
CA THR A 7 10.46 -44.00 57.49
C THR A 7 9.98 -42.71 56.86
N LEU A 8 10.87 -41.72 56.68
CA LEU A 8 10.54 -40.47 56.01
C LEU A 8 10.89 -40.60 54.51
N GLY A 9 9.88 -40.88 53.68
CA GLY A 9 10.00 -40.79 52.23
C GLY A 9 10.13 -39.32 51.81
N ARG A 10 11.19 -38.98 51.07
CA ARG A 10 11.33 -37.66 50.44
C ARG A 10 11.03 -37.79 48.95
N LEU A 11 9.93 -37.18 48.55
CA LEU A 11 9.51 -36.94 47.17
C LEU A 11 10.57 -36.12 46.42
N ALA A 12 11.04 -36.63 45.29
CA ALA A 12 11.86 -35.89 44.34
C ALA A 12 10.96 -34.94 43.55
N GLY A 13 11.03 -33.64 43.83
CA GLY A 13 10.38 -32.60 43.04
C GLY A 13 11.22 -32.26 41.81
N ALA A 14 10.79 -32.70 40.63
CA ALA A 14 11.35 -32.24 39.37
C ALA A 14 10.78 -30.85 39.04
N ALA A 15 11.62 -29.81 39.17
CA ALA A 15 11.27 -28.45 38.74
C ALA A 15 11.40 -28.36 37.21
N LEU A 16 10.27 -28.36 36.51
CA LEU A 16 10.17 -28.02 35.09
C LEU A 16 10.32 -26.50 34.93
N ILE A 17 11.50 -26.05 34.53
CA ILE A 17 11.73 -24.68 34.07
C ILE A 17 11.11 -24.56 32.67
N ALA A 18 9.91 -23.97 32.61
CA ALA A 18 9.27 -23.64 31.35
C ALA A 18 10.02 -22.47 30.69
N LEU A 19 10.81 -22.77 29.66
CA LEU A 19 11.45 -21.79 28.80
C LEU A 19 10.36 -21.13 27.93
N ALA A 20 9.84 -19.98 28.37
CA ALA A 20 8.94 -19.17 27.56
C ALA A 20 9.74 -18.58 26.39
N ALA A 21 9.65 -19.22 25.23
CA ALA A 21 10.16 -18.65 24.00
C ALA A 21 9.32 -17.43 23.64
N THR A 22 9.84 -16.23 23.90
CA THR A 22 9.30 -14.99 23.34
C THR A 22 9.58 -15.01 21.84
N ALA A 23 8.65 -15.57 21.07
CA ALA A 23 8.59 -15.34 19.63
C ALA A 23 8.40 -13.83 19.43
N GLY A 24 9.50 -13.12 19.13
CA GLY A 24 9.44 -11.74 18.71
C GLY A 24 8.53 -11.67 17.50
N THR A 25 7.37 -11.04 17.62
CA THR A 25 6.57 -10.65 16.47
C THR A 25 7.44 -9.72 15.65
N ALA A 26 7.95 -10.21 14.52
CA ALA A 26 8.61 -9.37 13.54
C ALA A 26 7.56 -8.32 13.10
N SER A 27 7.64 -7.12 13.68
CA SER A 27 6.83 -5.98 13.27
C SER A 27 7.18 -5.74 11.80
N ALA A 28 6.20 -5.99 10.92
CA ALA A 28 6.36 -5.70 9.50
C ALA A 28 6.72 -4.22 9.38
N GLN A 29 7.84 -3.92 8.70
CA GLN A 29 8.28 -2.54 8.54
C GLN A 29 7.17 -1.73 7.86
N PRO A 30 6.87 -0.51 8.33
CA PRO A 30 5.85 0.34 7.73
C PRO A 30 6.09 0.53 6.24
N LEU A 31 5.08 0.20 5.43
CA LEU A 31 5.16 0.26 3.98
C LEU A 31 4.87 1.69 3.49
N THR A 32 5.80 2.28 2.76
CA THR A 32 5.59 3.55 2.05
C THR A 32 4.92 3.27 0.71
N VAL A 33 3.78 3.90 0.47
CA VAL A 33 2.99 3.71 -0.75
C VAL A 33 3.29 4.86 -1.71
N VAL A 34 3.64 4.52 -2.94
CA VAL A 34 3.95 5.46 -4.02
C VAL A 34 2.99 5.17 -5.16
N GLU A 35 2.12 6.11 -5.46
CA GLU A 35 1.06 5.96 -6.47
C GLU A 35 1.35 6.91 -7.62
N LEU A 36 1.70 6.37 -8.79
CA LEU A 36 1.85 7.15 -10.02
C LEU A 36 0.53 7.15 -10.78
N PHE A 37 -0.05 8.33 -10.97
CA PHE A 37 -1.13 8.59 -11.93
C PHE A 37 -0.54 8.91 -13.30
N THR A 38 -0.85 8.07 -14.29
CA THR A 38 -0.23 8.10 -15.62
C THR A 38 -1.27 7.77 -16.71
N SER A 39 -0.92 7.99 -17.97
CA SER A 39 -1.65 7.44 -19.12
C SER A 39 -0.69 7.09 -20.26
N GLN A 40 -1.01 6.05 -21.03
CA GLN A 40 -0.37 5.73 -22.30
C GLN A 40 -0.55 6.85 -23.34
N GLY A 41 -1.65 7.61 -23.24
CA GLY A 41 -1.93 8.75 -24.12
C GLY A 41 -1.13 10.01 -23.78
N CYS A 42 -0.54 10.09 -22.59
CA CYS A 42 0.21 11.24 -22.08
C CYS A 42 1.68 11.20 -22.51
N SER A 43 2.11 12.11 -23.39
CA SER A 43 3.50 12.18 -23.87
C SER A 43 4.54 12.54 -22.80
N SER A 44 4.14 13.25 -21.75
CA SER A 44 5.02 13.66 -20.64
C SER A 44 5.20 12.60 -19.55
N CYS A 45 4.42 11.52 -19.60
CA CYS A 45 4.41 10.45 -18.59
C CYS A 45 5.57 9.43 -18.64
N PRO A 46 6.23 9.12 -19.79
CA PRO A 46 7.28 8.10 -19.83
C PRO A 46 8.45 8.29 -18.83
N PRO A 47 8.97 9.52 -18.59
CA PRO A 47 10.00 9.72 -17.57
C PRO A 47 9.56 9.34 -16.14
N ALA A 48 8.32 9.67 -15.76
CA ALA A 48 7.79 9.32 -14.44
C ALA A 48 7.57 7.80 -14.28
N ASN A 49 7.07 7.13 -15.32
CA ASN A 49 6.99 5.65 -15.35
C ASN A 49 8.37 5.02 -15.16
N ALA A 50 9.39 5.51 -15.86
CA ALA A 50 10.76 5.03 -15.73
C ALA A 50 11.33 5.24 -14.31
N ASN A 51 11.01 6.36 -13.65
CA ASN A 51 11.45 6.60 -12.29
C ASN A 51 10.70 5.73 -11.26
N LEU A 52 9.40 5.47 -11.45
CA LEU A 52 8.64 4.55 -10.62
C LEU A 52 9.22 3.13 -10.69
N ILE A 53 9.57 2.66 -11.89
CA ILE A 53 10.18 1.33 -12.09
C ILE A 53 11.46 1.17 -11.26
N LYS A 54 12.27 2.23 -11.11
CA LYS A 54 13.52 2.19 -10.33
C LYS A 54 13.29 2.02 -8.83
N VAL A 55 12.14 2.44 -8.29
CA VAL A 55 11.83 2.33 -6.85
C VAL A 55 10.93 1.14 -6.52
N LYS A 56 10.39 0.44 -7.51
CA LYS A 56 9.37 -0.61 -7.29
C LYS A 56 9.83 -1.80 -6.44
N ASP A 57 11.14 -2.07 -6.44
CA ASP A 57 11.76 -3.17 -5.68
C ASP A 57 12.49 -2.65 -4.44
N GLN A 58 12.40 -1.36 -4.13
CA GLN A 58 13.02 -0.79 -2.94
C GLN A 58 12.36 -1.40 -1.68
N PRO A 59 13.14 -1.92 -0.71
CA PRO A 59 12.58 -2.44 0.52
C PRO A 59 11.73 -1.41 1.26
N GLY A 60 10.54 -1.82 1.73
CA GLY A 60 9.60 -0.95 2.42
C GLY A 60 8.84 0.02 1.51
N VAL A 61 8.92 -0.14 0.18
CA VAL A 61 8.16 0.67 -0.79
C VAL A 61 7.19 -0.20 -1.58
N LEU A 62 5.95 0.26 -1.70
CA LEU A 62 4.94 -0.23 -2.63
C LEU A 62 4.71 0.82 -3.70
N ALA A 63 5.39 0.68 -4.83
CA ALA A 63 5.18 1.52 -5.99
C ALA A 63 4.06 0.94 -6.86
N LEU A 64 3.09 1.75 -7.27
CA LEU A 64 1.89 1.35 -8.02
C LEU A 64 1.64 2.30 -9.19
N SER A 65 1.21 1.77 -10.33
CA SER A 65 0.78 2.57 -11.48
C SER A 65 -0.74 2.56 -11.58
N PHE A 66 -1.35 3.74 -11.51
CA PHE A 66 -2.77 4.01 -11.70
C PHE A 66 -2.98 4.72 -13.04
N ASN A 67 -3.61 4.02 -13.99
CA ASN A 67 -3.83 4.56 -15.32
C ASN A 67 -5.17 5.33 -15.38
N VAL A 68 -5.10 6.62 -15.67
CA VAL A 68 -6.27 7.51 -15.72
C VAL A 68 -6.93 7.49 -17.10
N THR A 69 -8.19 7.93 -17.15
CA THR A 69 -9.04 7.86 -18.36
C THR A 69 -9.12 9.17 -19.14
N TYR A 70 -8.75 10.32 -18.55
CA TYR A 70 -8.99 11.64 -19.16
C TYR A 70 -8.07 11.98 -20.34
N TRP A 71 -7.24 11.04 -20.80
CA TRP A 71 -6.49 11.13 -22.06
C TRP A 71 -7.12 10.33 -23.21
N ASP A 72 -8.16 9.53 -22.94
CA ASP A 72 -8.78 8.64 -23.92
C ASP A 72 -9.41 9.42 -25.10
N TYR A 73 -9.68 10.71 -24.92
CA TYR A 73 -10.19 11.61 -25.97
C TYR A 73 -9.25 11.72 -27.18
N LEU A 74 -7.97 11.36 -27.04
CA LEU A 74 -6.99 11.32 -28.12
C LEU A 74 -7.15 10.13 -29.08
N GLY A 75 -8.20 9.33 -28.92
CA GLY A 75 -8.51 8.20 -29.81
C GLY A 75 -7.74 6.92 -29.50
N TRP A 76 -7.02 6.88 -28.36
CA TRP A 76 -6.46 5.68 -27.76
C TRP A 76 -7.00 5.54 -26.35
N LYS A 77 -7.77 4.47 -26.10
CA LYS A 77 -8.20 4.11 -24.76
C LYS A 77 -7.06 3.42 -24.04
N ASP A 78 -6.64 3.96 -22.89
CA ASP A 78 -5.58 3.34 -22.10
C ASP A 78 -5.98 1.91 -21.68
N THR A 79 -5.09 0.95 -21.94
CA THR A 79 -5.33 -0.49 -21.66
C THR A 79 -5.70 -0.76 -20.20
N PHE A 80 -5.12 0.00 -19.28
CA PHE A 80 -5.34 -0.10 -17.83
C PHE A 80 -6.15 1.08 -17.29
N GLY A 81 -6.57 2.00 -18.16
CA GLY A 81 -7.40 3.15 -17.82
C GLY A 81 -8.67 2.74 -17.10
N ARG A 82 -8.93 3.34 -15.93
CA ARG A 82 -10.14 3.11 -15.14
C ARG A 82 -10.66 4.40 -14.53
N GLN A 83 -11.98 4.57 -14.52
CA GLN A 83 -12.61 5.79 -14.01
C GLN A 83 -12.41 5.94 -12.50
N GLU A 84 -12.39 4.83 -11.77
CA GLU A 84 -12.07 4.78 -10.35
C GLU A 84 -10.64 5.25 -10.04
N PHE A 85 -9.70 5.12 -10.97
CA PHE A 85 -8.34 5.63 -10.79
C PHE A 85 -8.27 7.13 -11.02
N THR A 86 -8.99 7.63 -12.03
CA THR A 86 -9.23 9.07 -12.20
C THR A 86 -9.90 9.67 -10.96
N GLN A 87 -10.92 9.00 -10.41
CA GLN A 87 -11.59 9.49 -9.20
C GLN A 87 -10.67 9.46 -7.99
N ARG A 88 -9.85 8.41 -7.82
CA ARG A 88 -8.84 8.36 -6.75
C ARG A 88 -7.91 9.56 -6.83
N GLN A 89 -7.49 9.96 -8.02
CA GLN A 89 -6.68 11.15 -8.22
C GLN A 89 -7.44 12.42 -7.84
N VAL A 90 -8.66 12.60 -8.37
CA VAL A 90 -9.53 13.74 -8.04
C VAL A 90 -9.73 13.90 -6.54
N ASP A 91 -9.89 12.79 -5.81
CA ASP A 91 -10.06 12.80 -4.35
C ASP A 91 -8.78 13.29 -3.63
N TYR A 92 -7.58 13.07 -4.20
CA TYR A 92 -6.32 13.54 -3.65
C TYR A 92 -6.12 15.05 -3.79
N GLU A 93 -6.53 15.64 -4.93
CA GLU A 93 -6.12 16.99 -5.32
C GLU A 93 -6.42 18.08 -4.27
N PRO A 94 -7.61 18.14 -3.62
CA PRO A 94 -7.89 19.18 -2.65
C PRO A 94 -6.95 19.14 -1.43
N ALA A 95 -6.59 17.94 -0.97
CA ALA A 95 -5.69 17.75 0.18
C ALA A 95 -4.23 18.07 -0.17
N LEU A 96 -3.87 17.91 -1.45
CA LEU A 96 -2.56 18.24 -2.00
C LEU A 96 -2.44 19.70 -2.46
N GLY A 97 -3.55 20.45 -2.44
CA GLY A 97 -3.58 21.87 -2.79
C GLY A 97 -3.67 22.16 -4.29
N HIS A 98 -4.22 21.23 -5.07
CA HIS A 98 -4.43 21.38 -6.51
C HIS A 98 -5.91 21.56 -6.84
N ASP A 99 -6.20 22.28 -7.92
CA ASP A 99 -7.57 22.54 -8.38
C ASP A 99 -8.16 21.39 -9.22
N GLY A 100 -7.34 20.42 -9.63
CA GLY A 100 -7.78 19.29 -10.44
C GLY A 100 -6.65 18.34 -10.85
N PRO A 101 -7.00 17.17 -11.41
CA PRO A 101 -6.06 16.10 -11.71
C PRO A 101 -5.14 16.45 -12.89
N PHE A 102 -3.88 15.99 -12.83
CA PHE A 102 -2.91 16.14 -13.91
C PHE A 102 -2.00 14.92 -14.04
N THR A 103 -1.40 14.70 -15.21
CA THR A 103 -0.39 13.64 -15.38
C THR A 103 0.92 14.13 -16.02
N PRO A 104 2.05 13.52 -15.66
CA PRO A 104 2.19 12.54 -14.58
C PRO A 104 2.11 13.22 -13.20
N GLN A 105 1.56 12.49 -12.22
CA GLN A 105 1.59 12.87 -10.82
C GLN A 105 1.94 11.65 -9.98
N VAL A 106 2.92 11.78 -9.11
CA VAL A 106 3.28 10.80 -8.09
C VAL A 106 2.76 11.30 -6.76
N VAL A 107 1.97 10.49 -6.07
CA VAL A 107 1.50 10.73 -4.71
C VAL A 107 2.17 9.74 -3.76
N VAL A 108 2.80 10.23 -2.70
CA VAL A 108 3.46 9.40 -1.67
C VAL A 108 2.68 9.48 -0.36
N ASN A 109 2.27 8.32 0.13
CA ASN A 109 1.45 8.14 1.34
C ASN A 109 0.21 9.06 1.40
N GLY A 110 -0.32 9.49 0.26
CA GLY A 110 -1.45 10.42 0.20
C GLY A 110 -1.19 11.80 0.83
N ALA A 111 0.07 12.19 1.00
CA ALA A 111 0.44 13.39 1.76
C ALA A 111 1.39 14.34 1.01
N HIS A 112 2.18 13.82 0.08
CA HIS A 112 3.08 14.63 -0.75
C HIS A 112 2.93 14.22 -2.20
N ASP A 113 3.08 15.16 -3.12
CA ASP A 113 3.09 14.87 -4.53
C ASP A 113 4.16 15.63 -5.32
N ALA A 114 4.45 15.14 -6.51
CA ALA A 114 5.24 15.81 -7.52
C ALA A 114 4.94 15.23 -8.90
N VAL A 115 5.44 15.87 -9.95
CA VAL A 115 5.37 15.34 -11.33
C VAL A 115 6.09 13.98 -11.45
N GLY A 116 7.19 13.79 -10.72
CA GLY A 116 7.95 12.52 -10.69
C GLY A 116 8.83 12.26 -11.92
N ALA A 117 8.92 13.21 -12.85
CA ALA A 117 9.68 13.08 -14.09
C ALA A 117 11.20 13.27 -13.88
N ARG A 118 11.62 14.00 -12.84
CA ARG A 118 13.05 14.25 -12.60
C ARG A 118 13.69 13.07 -11.86
N PRO A 119 14.91 12.63 -12.25
CA PRO A 119 15.64 11.60 -11.51
C PRO A 119 15.78 11.96 -10.03
N GLY A 120 15.48 11.02 -9.13
CA GLY A 120 15.61 11.21 -7.68
C GLY A 120 14.40 11.85 -7.01
N GLU A 121 13.45 12.42 -7.76
CA GLU A 121 12.29 13.14 -7.22
C GLU A 121 11.38 12.23 -6.37
N ILE A 122 11.10 11.00 -6.86
CA ILE A 122 10.30 10.02 -6.11
C ILE A 122 11.02 9.58 -4.82
N GLN A 123 12.34 9.38 -4.88
CA GLN A 123 13.13 9.02 -3.71
C GLN A 123 13.14 10.14 -2.65
N GLN A 124 13.17 11.41 -3.08
CA GLN A 124 13.06 12.56 -2.19
C GLN A 124 11.69 12.59 -1.49
N LEU A 125 10.59 12.38 -2.23
CA LEU A 125 9.25 12.29 -1.65
C LEU A 125 9.12 11.12 -0.67
N ILE A 126 9.68 9.94 -1.00
CA ILE A 126 9.75 8.81 -0.08
C ILE A 126 10.47 9.24 1.20
N ALA A 127 11.68 9.81 1.09
CA ALA A 127 12.47 10.23 2.24
C ALA A 127 11.76 11.27 3.11
N GLN A 128 11.08 12.24 2.49
CA GLN A 128 10.27 13.23 3.18
C GLN A 128 9.13 12.58 3.97
N SER A 129 8.39 11.66 3.33
CA SER A 129 7.22 11.00 3.93
C SER A 129 7.56 10.16 5.17
N LEU A 130 8.80 9.67 5.26
CA LEU A 130 9.29 8.90 6.41
C LEU A 130 9.35 9.73 7.69
N THR A 131 9.34 11.06 7.59
CA THR A 131 9.39 11.98 8.74
C THR A 131 8.04 12.55 9.15
N ASP A 132 6.97 12.21 8.41
CA ASP A 132 5.64 12.77 8.64
C ASP A 132 5.03 12.33 9.98
N LYS A 133 4.36 13.27 10.63
CA LYS A 133 3.49 12.97 11.76
C LYS A 133 2.18 12.36 11.24
N GLY A 134 1.81 11.21 11.79
CA GLY A 134 0.58 10.52 11.39
C GLY A 134 0.66 9.74 10.07
N GLY A 135 1.85 9.58 9.48
CA GLY A 135 2.08 8.68 8.35
C GLY A 135 2.20 7.20 8.77
N PRO A 136 2.52 6.29 7.83
CA PRO A 136 2.53 4.84 8.03
C PRO A 136 3.27 4.32 9.27
N ARG A 137 4.33 5.00 9.68
CA ARG A 137 5.15 4.62 10.86
C ARG A 137 4.43 4.77 12.20
N GLN A 138 3.36 5.55 12.25
CA GLN A 138 2.55 5.80 13.46
C GLN A 138 1.13 5.23 13.31
N GLY A 139 0.90 4.47 12.24
CA GLY A 139 -0.37 3.84 11.92
C GLY A 139 -0.68 2.58 12.72
N PRO A 140 -1.89 2.02 12.52
CA PRO A 140 -2.20 0.69 13.03
C PRO A 140 -1.38 -0.39 12.29
N ASP A 141 -1.11 -1.51 12.96
CA ASP A 141 -0.63 -2.71 12.29
C ASP A 141 -1.68 -3.22 11.29
N VAL A 142 -1.24 -3.60 10.09
CA VAL A 142 -2.11 -4.20 9.05
C VAL A 142 -1.49 -5.51 8.61
N ALA A 143 -2.27 -6.59 8.63
CA ALA A 143 -1.82 -7.91 8.22
C ALA A 143 -2.83 -8.59 7.29
N LEU A 144 -2.31 -9.24 6.25
CA LEU A 144 -3.09 -10.04 5.30
C LEU A 144 -2.86 -11.53 5.61
N SER A 145 -3.91 -12.25 6.00
CA SER A 145 -3.80 -13.69 6.30
C SER A 145 -5.15 -14.39 6.15
N GLY A 146 -5.13 -15.62 5.62
CA GLY A 146 -6.32 -16.49 5.61
C GLY A 146 -7.57 -15.90 4.94
N GLY A 147 -7.41 -15.08 3.89
CA GLY A 147 -8.52 -14.41 3.23
C GLY A 147 -9.17 -13.30 4.06
N LYS A 148 -8.42 -12.71 4.99
CA LYS A 148 -8.85 -11.59 5.82
C LYS A 148 -7.76 -10.52 5.88
N VAL A 149 -8.18 -9.30 6.17
CA VAL A 149 -7.28 -8.23 6.62
C VAL A 149 -7.56 -7.93 8.08
N SER A 150 -6.53 -8.01 8.91
CA SER A 150 -6.57 -7.59 10.32
C SER A 150 -5.95 -6.21 10.43
N ILE A 151 -6.64 -5.30 11.10
CA ILE A 151 -6.20 -3.94 11.37
C ILE A 151 -6.16 -3.78 12.89
N GLY A 152 -5.00 -3.40 13.43
CA GLY A 152 -4.79 -3.18 14.86
C GLY A 152 -5.56 -1.97 15.39
N ALA A 153 -5.54 -1.79 16.71
CA ALA A 153 -6.02 -0.55 17.32
C ALA A 153 -5.02 0.58 17.05
N GLY A 154 -5.50 1.82 16.94
CA GLY A 154 -4.66 2.95 16.62
C GLY A 154 -5.44 4.25 16.49
N LYS A 155 -4.76 5.30 16.04
CA LYS A 155 -5.39 6.62 15.82
C LYS A 155 -6.07 6.64 14.46
N ALA A 156 -7.36 6.99 14.45
CA ALA A 156 -8.11 7.35 13.25
C ALA A 156 -8.37 8.88 13.25
N PRO A 157 -7.52 9.69 12.56
CA PRO A 157 -7.76 11.13 12.46
C PRO A 157 -9.14 11.42 11.86
N GLY A 158 -9.91 12.32 12.49
CA GLY A 158 -11.28 12.60 12.07
C GLY A 158 -12.31 11.53 12.48
N GLY A 159 -11.92 10.54 13.29
CA GLY A 159 -12.82 9.51 13.83
C GLY A 159 -13.08 8.31 12.92
N ALA A 160 -12.61 8.35 11.67
CA ALA A 160 -12.69 7.23 10.74
C ALA A 160 -11.55 7.27 9.70
N ALA A 161 -11.21 6.11 9.16
CA ALA A 161 -10.36 5.91 7.99
C ALA A 161 -11.07 4.96 7.02
N ASP A 162 -10.84 5.13 5.73
CA ASP A 162 -11.27 4.23 4.70
C ASP A 162 -10.28 3.07 4.54
N VAL A 163 -10.79 1.87 4.30
CA VAL A 163 -9.96 0.68 4.03
C VAL A 163 -10.10 0.33 2.56
N TRP A 164 -9.03 0.53 1.81
CA TRP A 164 -8.96 0.28 0.37
C TRP A 164 -8.26 -1.04 0.09
N LEU A 165 -8.83 -1.81 -0.83
CA LEU A 165 -8.24 -2.99 -1.44
C LEU A 165 -7.69 -2.61 -2.82
N VAL A 166 -6.42 -2.89 -3.04
CA VAL A 166 -5.75 -2.71 -4.32
C VAL A 166 -5.38 -4.08 -4.88
N ARG A 167 -5.74 -4.35 -6.15
CA ARG A 167 -5.23 -5.49 -6.91
C ARG A 167 -4.33 -4.99 -8.01
N TYR A 168 -3.13 -5.56 -8.09
CA TYR A 168 -2.14 -5.13 -9.06
C TYR A 168 -1.35 -6.32 -9.62
N ARG A 169 -0.83 -6.18 -10.83
CA ARG A 169 0.09 -7.16 -11.42
C ARG A 169 1.51 -6.78 -11.04
N ARG A 170 2.14 -7.56 -10.17
CA ARG A 170 3.52 -7.34 -9.73
C ARG A 170 4.50 -7.46 -10.90
N GLY A 171 5.51 -6.58 -10.95
CA GLY A 171 6.54 -6.57 -11.99
C GLY A 171 6.37 -5.41 -12.97
N VAL A 172 6.92 -5.57 -14.17
CA VAL A 172 6.80 -4.59 -15.26
C VAL A 172 5.94 -5.18 -16.35
N VAL A 173 4.97 -4.40 -16.83
CA VAL A 173 4.13 -4.75 -17.97
C VAL A 173 4.47 -3.81 -19.13
N GLU A 174 4.90 -4.38 -20.24
CA GLU A 174 5.15 -3.66 -21.49
C GLU A 174 3.84 -3.47 -22.26
N VAL A 175 3.51 -2.23 -22.62
CA VAL A 175 2.29 -1.93 -23.38
C VAL A 175 2.63 -1.33 -24.74
N PRO A 176 2.33 -2.03 -25.85
CA PRO A 176 2.43 -1.44 -27.18
C PRO A 176 1.30 -0.42 -27.39
N VAL A 177 1.66 0.82 -27.69
CA VAL A 177 0.71 1.93 -27.88
C VAL A 177 0.44 2.12 -29.37
N ALA A 178 -0.80 1.88 -29.80
CA ALA A 178 -1.13 1.91 -31.24
C ALA A 178 -1.62 3.29 -31.74
N ARG A 179 -2.12 4.18 -30.87
CA ARG A 179 -2.63 5.52 -31.20
C ARG A 179 -2.34 6.52 -30.07
N GLY A 180 -2.58 7.81 -30.30
CA GLY A 180 -2.32 8.88 -29.33
C GLY A 180 -0.89 9.43 -29.41
N GLU A 181 -0.46 10.24 -28.44
CA GLU A 181 0.83 10.94 -28.52
C GLU A 181 2.05 10.00 -28.46
N ASN A 182 1.90 8.83 -27.85
CA ASN A 182 2.96 7.81 -27.76
C ASN A 182 2.86 6.73 -28.84
N THR A 183 2.16 6.98 -29.95
CA THR A 183 1.97 6.01 -31.05
C THR A 183 3.29 5.37 -31.49
N GLY A 184 3.30 4.04 -31.62
CA GLY A 184 4.44 3.27 -32.11
C GLY A 184 5.48 2.94 -31.03
N ARG A 185 5.30 3.41 -29.79
CA ARG A 185 6.16 3.07 -28.66
C ARG A 185 5.61 1.88 -27.89
N THR A 186 6.50 1.17 -27.21
CA THR A 186 6.14 0.25 -26.13
C THR A 186 6.53 0.89 -24.81
N LEU A 187 5.57 1.08 -23.91
CA LEU A 187 5.76 1.78 -22.65
C LEU A 187 5.74 0.79 -21.48
N PRO A 188 6.77 0.78 -20.62
CA PRO A 188 6.81 -0.06 -19.44
C PRO A 188 6.04 0.59 -18.28
N HIS A 189 5.24 -0.20 -17.56
CA HIS A 189 4.55 0.22 -16.35
C HIS A 189 4.84 -0.73 -15.18
N ALA A 190 5.21 -0.19 -14.01
CA ALA A 190 5.49 -1.00 -12.82
C ALA A 190 4.23 -1.23 -11.99
N ASN A 191 4.04 -2.47 -11.52
CA ASN A 191 3.02 -2.84 -10.55
C ASN A 191 1.64 -2.25 -10.90
N VAL A 192 1.21 -2.49 -12.14
CA VAL A 192 -0.01 -1.91 -12.71
C VAL A 192 -1.23 -2.32 -11.88
N VAL A 193 -2.01 -1.33 -11.45
CA VAL A 193 -3.26 -1.56 -10.70
C VAL A 193 -4.39 -1.94 -11.66
N TYR A 194 -5.17 -2.94 -11.25
CA TYR A 194 -6.31 -3.48 -12.00
C TYR A 194 -7.65 -3.26 -11.30
N SER A 195 -7.65 -3.15 -9.97
CA SER A 195 -8.85 -2.85 -9.18
C SER A 195 -8.49 -2.03 -7.95
N LEU A 196 -9.38 -1.11 -7.60
CA LEU A 196 -9.41 -0.35 -6.37
C LEU A 196 -10.82 -0.43 -5.78
N GLU A 197 -10.96 -1.06 -4.62
CA GLU A 197 -12.25 -1.30 -3.99
C GLU A 197 -12.24 -0.84 -2.53
N LYS A 198 -13.34 -0.24 -2.08
CA LYS A 198 -13.49 0.13 -0.66
C LYS A 198 -14.06 -1.05 0.11
N LEU A 199 -13.28 -1.63 1.02
CA LEU A 199 -13.72 -2.73 1.88
C LEU A 199 -14.58 -2.28 3.06
N GLY A 200 -14.40 -1.03 3.49
CA GLY A 200 -15.16 -0.48 4.60
C GLY A 200 -14.47 0.72 5.25
N ARG A 201 -14.80 0.92 6.53
CA ARG A 201 -14.24 1.97 7.38
C ARG A 201 -13.65 1.37 8.65
N TRP A 202 -12.61 2.02 9.17
CA TRP A 202 -11.97 1.72 10.43
C TRP A 202 -12.05 2.95 11.34
N ASN A 203 -12.40 2.77 12.61
CA ASN A 203 -12.66 3.86 13.56
C ASN A 203 -11.60 3.98 14.66
N GLY A 204 -10.46 3.30 14.51
CA GLY A 204 -9.40 3.24 15.53
C GLY A 204 -9.42 1.97 16.37
N GLN A 205 -10.52 1.22 16.40
CA GLN A 205 -10.60 -0.05 17.12
C GLN A 205 -10.05 -1.20 16.29
N ALA A 206 -9.38 -2.16 16.95
CA ALA A 206 -8.91 -3.36 16.28
C ALA A 206 -10.08 -4.10 15.60
N THR A 207 -9.91 -4.47 14.34
CA THR A 207 -10.97 -5.10 13.55
C THR A 207 -10.39 -6.09 12.55
N THR A 208 -11.27 -6.90 11.96
CA THR A 208 -10.92 -7.80 10.87
C THR A 208 -12.01 -7.73 9.82
N LEU A 209 -11.62 -7.51 8.57
CA LEU A 209 -12.52 -7.45 7.43
C LEU A 209 -12.29 -8.67 6.53
N PRO A 210 -13.34 -9.20 5.88
CA PRO A 210 -13.16 -10.21 4.85
C PRO A 210 -12.34 -9.59 3.70
N LEU A 211 -11.36 -10.33 3.21
CA LEU A 211 -10.59 -9.98 2.02
C LEU A 211 -11.15 -10.83 0.88
N PRO A 212 -11.87 -10.23 -0.10
CA PRO A 212 -12.36 -10.94 -1.27
C PRO A 212 -11.24 -11.75 -1.93
N LYS A 213 -11.53 -12.89 -2.55
CA LYS A 213 -10.50 -13.60 -3.33
C LYS A 213 -10.14 -12.74 -4.55
N GLY A 214 -8.84 -12.58 -4.80
CA GLY A 214 -8.35 -11.96 -6.03
C GLY A 214 -8.44 -12.96 -7.20
N GLY A 215 -8.47 -12.44 -8.42
CA GLY A 215 -8.24 -13.25 -9.61
C GLY A 215 -6.80 -13.77 -9.67
N ASP A 216 -6.58 -14.86 -10.40
CA ASP A 216 -5.26 -15.45 -10.57
C ASP A 216 -4.27 -14.43 -11.18
N GLY A 217 -3.03 -14.43 -10.67
CA GLY A 217 -1.95 -13.58 -11.18
C GLY A 217 -1.94 -12.13 -10.68
N PHE A 218 -2.78 -11.77 -9.70
CA PHE A 218 -2.74 -10.46 -9.03
C PHE A 218 -2.17 -10.54 -7.62
N SER A 219 -1.27 -9.61 -7.32
CA SER A 219 -0.88 -9.25 -5.96
C SER A 219 -1.92 -8.33 -5.32
N THR A 220 -1.86 -8.24 -4.00
CA THR A 220 -2.84 -7.55 -3.16
C THR A 220 -2.14 -6.54 -2.28
N ALA A 221 -2.73 -5.37 -2.14
CA ALA A 221 -2.41 -4.46 -1.05
C ALA A 221 -3.69 -3.97 -0.37
N VAL A 222 -3.60 -3.67 0.92
CA VAL A 222 -4.64 -2.97 1.66
C VAL A 222 -4.06 -1.68 2.22
N LEU A 223 -4.79 -0.57 2.02
CA LEU A 223 -4.44 0.75 2.50
C LEU A 223 -5.46 1.19 3.54
N VAL A 224 -5.01 1.60 4.72
CA VAL A 224 -5.84 2.30 5.70
C VAL A 224 -5.56 3.78 5.53
N GLN A 225 -6.55 4.56 5.09
CA GLN A 225 -6.34 5.93 4.60
C GLN A 225 -7.34 6.88 5.24
N SER A 226 -6.92 8.07 5.63
CA SER A 226 -7.85 9.13 6.02
C SER A 226 -8.86 9.40 4.89
N PRO A 227 -10.16 9.63 5.19
CA PRO A 227 -11.18 9.77 4.16
C PRO A 227 -10.92 10.96 3.22
N GLY A 228 -11.48 10.91 2.01
CA GLY A 228 -11.42 12.02 1.05
C GLY A 228 -10.02 12.31 0.54
N GLY A 229 -9.26 11.27 0.18
CA GLY A 229 -7.90 11.40 -0.34
C GLY A 229 -6.86 11.86 0.68
N GLY A 230 -7.16 11.77 1.99
CA GLY A 230 -6.20 12.13 3.02
C GLY A 230 -5.00 11.17 3.12
N PRO A 231 -4.11 11.40 4.11
CA PRO A 231 -2.91 10.58 4.29
C PRO A 231 -3.21 9.08 4.47
N ILE A 232 -2.35 8.24 3.89
CA ILE A 232 -2.31 6.80 4.14
C ILE A 232 -1.67 6.57 5.51
N LEU A 233 -2.47 6.01 6.42
CA LEU A 233 -2.12 5.77 7.80
C LEU A 233 -1.35 4.46 7.98
N ALA A 234 -1.61 3.46 7.16
CA ALA A 234 -0.89 2.19 7.15
C ALA A 234 -1.17 1.43 5.86
N ALA A 235 -0.27 0.52 5.48
CA ALA A 235 -0.47 -0.36 4.34
C ALA A 235 0.18 -1.74 4.57
N ALA A 236 -0.39 -2.75 3.94
CA ALA A 236 0.18 -4.10 3.85
C ALA A 236 0.01 -4.64 2.43
N ALA A 237 0.96 -5.45 1.98
CA ALA A 237 0.91 -6.11 0.68
C ALA A 237 1.45 -7.54 0.77
N ASN A 238 1.09 -8.40 -0.19
CA ASN A 238 1.58 -9.78 -0.32
C ASN A 238 2.46 -10.01 -1.55
#